data_AF-A0A644UR30-F1
#
_entry.id   AF-A0A644UR30-F1
#
_cell.length_a   1.000
_cell.length_b   1.000
_cell.length_c   1.000
_cell.angle_alpha   90.00
_cell.angle_beta   90.00
_cell.angle_gamma   90.00
#
_symmetry.space_group_name_H-M   'P 1'
#
loop_
_entity.id
_entity.type
_entity.pdbx_description
1 polymer ?
#
loop_
_entity_poly.entity_id
_entity_poly.type
_entity_poly.pdbx_seq_one_letter_code
_entity_poly.pdbx_strand_id
1 'polypeptide(L)'
;MNIQVNTIDIICSIIIIAVNFAIYYFPKNKLYKKLIDPVRTFKQDIKISRYFLIIMCLLIVSYYSMTIYSYFSFDKDYRTPYLLTFTPLSSLIYAIIFFITNKKTLKEVEKDQ
;
A
#
# COMPACT_ATOMS: atom_id res chain seq x y z
N MET A 1 -25.28 14.51 -1.65
CA MET A 1 -24.39 13.78 -0.72
C MET A 1 -23.39 14.78 -0.21
N ASN A 2 -23.47 15.15 1.07
CA ASN A 2 -22.46 16.02 1.68
C ASN A 2 -21.23 15.15 1.95
N ILE A 3 -20.12 15.39 1.25
CA ILE A 3 -18.90 14.61 1.37
C ILE A 3 -17.94 15.40 2.26
N GLN A 4 -17.53 14.80 3.37
CA GLN A 4 -16.49 15.35 4.22
C GLN A 4 -15.26 14.46 4.14
N VAL A 5 -14.10 15.10 4.09
CA VAL A 5 -12.83 14.41 4.15
C VAL A 5 -12.34 14.45 5.58
N ASN A 6 -11.91 13.30 6.10
CA ASN A 6 -11.30 13.25 7.42
C ASN A 6 -9.85 13.76 7.34
N THR A 7 -9.59 14.95 7.87
CA THR A 7 -8.26 15.58 7.87
C THR A 7 -7.21 14.73 8.62
N ILE A 8 -7.62 14.04 9.69
CA ILE A 8 -6.73 13.14 10.45
C ILE A 8 -6.29 11.97 9.56
N ASP A 9 -7.21 11.43 8.78
CA ASP A 9 -6.95 10.32 7.87
C ASP A 9 -5.99 10.71 6.73
N ILE A 10 -6.09 11.94 6.21
CA ILE A 10 -5.10 12.51 5.27
C ILE A 10 -3.72 12.57 5.92
N ILE A 11 -3.62 13.14 7.13
CA ILE A 11 -2.34 13.29 7.84
C ILE A 11 -1.70 11.92 8.10
N CYS A 12 -2.47 10.94 8.59
CA CYS A 12 -2.00 9.58 8.78
C CYS A 12 -1.53 8.93 7.47
N SER A 13 -2.28 9.12 6.37
CA SER A 13 -1.90 8.62 5.05
C SER A 13 -0.58 9.20 4.56
N ILE A 14 -0.35 10.51 4.76
CA ILE A 14 0.91 11.18 4.39
C ILE A 14 2.08 10.64 5.23
N ILE A 15 1.89 10.48 6.54
CA ILE A 15 2.92 9.93 7.43
C ILE A 15 3.30 8.51 7.02
N ILE A 16 2.31 7.65 6.73
CA ILE A 16 2.55 6.27 6.26
C ILE A 16 3.36 6.29 4.96
N ILE A 17 3.02 7.14 3.99
CA ILE A 17 3.75 7.25 2.73
C ILE A 17 5.20 7.73 2.99
N ALA A 18 5.39 8.75 3.84
CA ALA A 18 6.70 9.31 4.14
C ALA A 18 7.63 8.32 4.86
N VAL A 19 7.12 7.59 5.86
CA VAL A 19 7.87 6.56 6.59
C VAL A 19 8.30 5.45 5.64
N ASN A 20 7.40 5.02 4.75
CA ASN A 20 7.72 3.99 3.77
C ASN A 20 8.78 4.46 2.77
N PHE A 21 8.70 5.70 2.31
CA PHE A 21 9.75 6.27 1.47
C PHE A 21 11.09 6.28 2.20
N ALA A 22 11.13 6.65 3.48
CA ALA A 22 12.36 6.59 4.27
C ALA A 22 12.93 5.16 4.38
N ILE A 23 12.09 4.14 4.62
CA ILE A 23 12.53 2.74 4.76
C ILE A 23 13.09 2.17 3.45
N TYR A 24 12.43 2.40 2.31
CA TYR A 24 12.86 1.82 1.03
C TYR A 24 13.95 2.63 0.32
N TYR A 25 13.96 3.95 0.50
CA TYR A 25 14.89 4.83 -0.23
C TYR A 25 16.18 5.14 0.54
N PHE A 26 16.27 4.86 1.85
CA PHE A 26 17.55 4.86 2.58
C PHE A 26 18.15 3.45 2.60
N PRO A 27 19.16 3.15 1.75
CA PRO A 27 19.66 1.80 1.52
C PRO A 27 20.70 1.38 2.57
N LYS A 28 20.54 1.77 3.85
CA LYS A 28 21.49 1.44 4.92
C LYS A 28 21.27 0.09 5.59
N ASN A 29 20.36 -0.76 5.08
CA ASN A 29 20.21 -2.11 5.62
C ASN A 29 21.24 -3.08 5.02
N LYS A 30 22.41 -3.10 5.65
CA LYS A 30 23.47 -4.13 5.56
C LYS A 30 22.97 -5.59 5.75
N LEU A 31 21.68 -5.82 6.02
CA LEU A 31 21.09 -7.13 6.28
C LEU A 31 20.94 -8.00 5.02
N TYR A 32 20.87 -7.41 3.82
CA TYR A 32 20.72 -8.19 2.58
C TYR A 32 21.99 -8.92 2.13
N LYS A 33 23.16 -8.64 2.75
CA LYS A 33 24.46 -9.21 2.35
C LYS A 33 24.68 -10.70 2.71
N LYS A 34 23.65 -11.44 3.14
CA LYS A 34 23.84 -12.83 3.61
C LYS A 34 22.75 -13.83 3.15
N LEU A 35 22.19 -13.65 1.96
CA LEU A 35 21.31 -14.66 1.36
C LEU A 35 22.12 -15.61 0.47
N ILE A 36 21.96 -16.91 0.69
CA ILE A 36 22.67 -18.00 -0.01
C ILE A 36 22.36 -18.00 -1.52
N ASP A 37 21.18 -17.51 -1.91
CA ASP A 37 20.78 -17.27 -3.31
C ASP A 37 19.84 -16.05 -3.41
N PRO A 38 20.38 -14.84 -3.61
CA PRO A 38 19.62 -13.59 -3.55
C PRO A 38 18.61 -13.49 -4.71
N VAL A 39 18.95 -13.98 -5.90
CA VAL A 39 18.09 -13.92 -7.10
C VAL A 39 16.81 -14.73 -6.90
N ARG A 40 16.93 -15.95 -6.36
CA ARG A 40 15.77 -16.80 -6.08
C ARG A 40 14.85 -16.18 -5.03
N THR A 41 15.42 -15.57 -4.00
CA THR A 41 14.66 -14.91 -2.92
C THR A 41 13.88 -13.72 -3.47
N PHE A 42 14.52 -12.82 -4.23
CA PHE A 42 13.84 -11.69 -4.85
C PHE A 42 12.76 -12.10 -5.86
N LYS A 43 12.96 -13.18 -6.64
CA LYS A 43 11.93 -13.72 -7.53
C LYS A 43 10.70 -14.23 -6.77
N GLN A 44 10.90 -14.87 -5.61
CA GLN A 44 9.81 -15.28 -4.73
C GLN A 44 9.08 -14.07 -4.12
N ASP A 45 9.81 -13.06 -3.65
CA ASP A 45 9.24 -11.81 -3.12
C ASP A 45 8.43 -11.05 -4.17
N ILE A 46 8.88 -11.02 -5.43
CA ILE A 46 8.12 -10.44 -6.54
C ILE A 46 6.83 -11.22 -6.80
N LYS A 47 6.85 -12.56 -6.69
CA LYS A 47 5.65 -13.38 -6.87
C LYS A 47 4.65 -13.15 -5.73
N ILE A 48 5.12 -13.12 -4.48
CA ILE A 48 4.30 -12.83 -3.29
C ILE A 48 3.72 -11.43 -3.35
N SER A 49 4.51 -10.43 -3.76
CA SER A 49 4.05 -9.04 -3.88
C SER A 49 2.98 -8.82 -4.94
N ARG A 50 2.94 -9.61 -6.04
CA ARG A 50 1.81 -9.58 -6.99
C ARG A 50 0.51 -10.03 -6.35
N TYR A 51 0.52 -11.14 -5.62
CA TYR A 51 -0.67 -11.61 -4.90
C TYR A 51 -1.10 -10.61 -3.82
N PHE A 52 -0.13 -10.05 -3.09
CA PHE A 52 -0.37 -9.01 -2.09
C PHE A 52 -1.05 -7.77 -2.71
N LEU A 53 -0.60 -7.31 -3.87
CA LEU A 53 -1.19 -6.17 -4.57
C LEU A 53 -2.64 -6.45 -5.02
N ILE A 54 -2.91 -7.66 -5.54
CA ILE A 54 -4.27 -8.08 -5.91
C ILE A 54 -5.18 -8.11 -4.67
N ILE A 55 -4.71 -8.67 -3.56
CA ILE A 55 -5.46 -8.72 -2.30
C ILE A 55 -5.73 -7.30 -1.79
N MET A 56 -4.75 -6.40 -1.83
CA MET A 56 -4.93 -5.00 -1.43
C MET A 56 -5.97 -4.29 -2.29
N CYS A 57 -5.94 -4.46 -3.62
CA CYS A 57 -6.97 -3.91 -4.50
C CYS A 57 -8.38 -4.42 -4.13
N LEU A 58 -8.52 -5.73 -3.89
CA LEU A 58 -9.79 -6.33 -3.49
C LEU A 58 -10.30 -5.78 -2.15
N LEU A 59 -9.42 -5.63 -1.16
CA LEU A 59 -9.75 -5.07 0.15
C LEU A 59 -10.22 -3.61 0.03
N ILE A 60 -9.56 -2.80 -0.80
CA ILE A 60 -9.92 -1.39 -1.01
C ILE A 60 -11.28 -1.27 -1.67
N VAL A 61 -11.52 -2.04 -2.74
CA VAL A 61 -12.82 -2.06 -3.43
C VAL A 61 -13.92 -2.52 -2.48
N SER A 62 -13.65 -3.57 -1.69
CA SER A 62 -14.62 -4.08 -0.71
C SER A 62 -14.92 -3.06 0.38
N TYR A 63 -13.90 -2.38 0.90
CA TYR A 63 -14.02 -1.33 1.91
C TYR A 63 -14.90 -0.18 1.41
N TYR A 64 -14.57 0.41 0.25
CA TYR A 64 -15.38 1.51 -0.30
C TYR A 64 -16.79 1.08 -0.68
N SER A 65 -16.97 -0.15 -1.17
CA SER A 65 -18.31 -0.67 -1.46
C SER A 65 -19.15 -0.77 -0.19
N MET A 66 -18.56 -1.26 0.90
CA MET A 66 -19.23 -1.40 2.20
C MET A 66 -19.55 -0.03 2.81
N THR A 67 -18.63 0.94 2.76
CA THR A 67 -18.87 2.28 3.32
C THR A 67 -19.92 3.06 2.52
N ILE A 68 -19.90 2.96 1.19
CA ILE A 68 -20.94 3.54 0.33
C ILE A 68 -22.30 2.89 0.63
N TYR A 69 -22.36 1.56 0.72
CA TYR A 69 -23.58 0.84 1.03
C TYR A 69 -24.14 1.23 2.41
N SER A 70 -23.29 1.25 3.44
CA SER A 70 -23.66 1.69 4.79
C SER A 70 -24.23 3.10 4.77
N TYR A 71 -23.60 4.01 4.02
CA TYR A 71 -24.04 5.38 3.93
C TYR A 71 -25.45 5.52 3.37
N PHE A 72 -25.73 4.85 2.26
CA PHE A 72 -27.06 4.90 1.62
C PHE A 72 -28.13 4.14 2.39
N SER A 73 -27.74 3.14 3.20
CA SER A 73 -28.68 2.29 3.93
C SER A 73 -29.03 2.83 5.33
N PHE A 74 -28.14 3.61 5.96
CA PHE A 74 -28.32 4.06 7.34
C PHE A 74 -28.02 5.55 7.52
N ASP A 75 -26.80 5.97 7.20
CA ASP A 75 -26.27 7.29 7.60
C ASP A 75 -26.97 8.47 6.92
N LYS A 76 -27.39 8.28 5.66
CA LYS A 76 -28.09 9.30 4.87
C LYS A 76 -29.34 9.81 5.60
N ASP A 77 -30.07 8.95 6.29
CA ASP A 77 -31.33 9.29 6.95
C ASP A 77 -31.08 10.11 8.23
N TYR A 78 -29.91 9.95 8.85
CA TYR A 78 -29.46 10.74 10.00
C TYR A 78 -28.83 12.08 9.62
N ARG A 79 -28.86 12.45 8.33
CA ARG A 79 -28.20 13.66 7.78
C ARG A 79 -26.69 13.73 8.08
N THR A 80 -26.07 12.61 8.42
CA THR A 80 -24.62 12.57 8.61
C THR A 80 -23.92 12.69 7.26
N PRO A 81 -22.80 13.42 7.18
CA PRO A 81 -22.03 13.53 5.95
C PRO A 81 -21.30 12.22 5.66
N TYR A 82 -21.14 11.90 4.37
CA TYR A 82 -20.32 10.77 3.95
C TYR A 82 -18.85 11.09 4.20
N LEU A 83 -18.18 10.27 5.00
CA LEU A 83 -16.77 10.42 5.32
C LEU A 83 -15.91 9.67 4.29
N LEU A 84 -15.14 10.43 3.52
CA LEU A 84 -14.16 9.87 2.60
C LEU A 84 -12.81 9.71 3.31
N THR A 85 -12.34 8.47 3.39
CA THR A 85 -11.02 8.09 3.92
C THR A 85 -10.06 7.72 2.79
N PHE A 86 -8.80 8.15 2.88
CA PHE A 86 -7.67 7.91 2.00
C PHE A 86 -6.70 6.82 2.51
N THR A 87 -6.80 6.38 3.77
CA THR A 87 -5.96 5.29 4.32
C THR A 87 -5.93 4.00 3.47
N PRO A 88 -7.05 3.54 2.88
CA PRO A 88 -7.02 2.39 1.97
C PRO A 88 -6.18 2.65 0.71
N LEU A 89 -6.27 3.86 0.14
CA LEU A 89 -5.49 4.29 -1.03
C LEU A 89 -3.99 4.44 -0.72
N SER A 90 -3.63 4.95 0.46
CA SER A 90 -2.22 5.05 0.87
C SER A 90 -1.57 3.68 1.05
N SER A 91 -2.35 2.68 1.50
CA SER A 91 -1.92 1.28 1.56
C SER A 91 -1.66 0.67 0.16
N LEU A 92 -2.44 1.06 -0.86
CA LEU A 92 -2.18 0.66 -2.25
C LEU A 92 -0.87 1.25 -2.76
N ILE A 93 -0.66 2.55 -2.54
CA ILE A 93 0.55 3.26 -2.95
C ILE A 93 1.77 2.59 -2.32
N TYR A 94 1.68 2.18 -1.05
CA TYR A 94 2.71 1.39 -0.39
C TYR A 94 3.01 0.07 -1.12
N ALA A 95 1.99 -0.73 -1.43
CA ALA A 95 2.17 -2.00 -2.14
C ALA A 95 2.85 -1.82 -3.51
N ILE A 96 2.52 -0.72 -4.22
CA ILE A 96 3.14 -0.36 -5.50
C ILE A 96 4.62 0.00 -5.32
N ILE A 97 4.95 0.85 -4.35
CA ILE A 97 6.34 1.25 -4.05
C ILE A 97 7.19 0.03 -3.70
N PHE A 98 6.66 -0.88 -2.89
CA PHE A 98 7.33 -2.14 -2.55
C PHE A 98 7.63 -2.98 -3.80
N PHE A 99 6.63 -3.15 -4.68
CA PHE A 99 6.78 -3.91 -5.91
C PHE A 99 7.84 -3.32 -6.84
N ILE A 100 7.84 -2.00 -7.03
CA ILE A 100 8.81 -1.30 -7.88
C ILE A 100 10.23 -1.45 -7.31
N THR A 101 10.39 -1.26 -6.00
CA THR A 101 11.69 -1.36 -5.33
C THR A 101 12.27 -2.77 -5.47
N ASN A 102 11.50 -3.82 -5.17
CA ASN A 102 11.97 -5.21 -5.32
C ASN A 102 12.32 -5.57 -6.76
N LYS A 103 11.55 -5.06 -7.75
CA LYS A 103 11.86 -5.27 -9.17
C LYS A 103 13.16 -4.58 -9.58
N LYS A 104 13.45 -3.39 -9.04
CA LYS A 104 14.69 -2.68 -9.28
C LYS A 104 15.87 -3.43 -8.65
N THR A 105 15.75 -3.84 -7.40
CA THR A 105 16.79 -4.60 -6.69
C THR A 105 17.09 -5.94 -7.37
N LEU A 106 16.08 -6.67 -7.84
CA LEU A 106 16.30 -7.90 -8.61
C LEU A 106 17.17 -7.65 -9.86
N LYS A 107 16.88 -6.58 -10.61
CA LYS A 107 17.65 -6.22 -11.82
C LYS A 107 19.09 -5.82 -11.51
N GLU A 108 19.36 -5.24 -10.34
CA GLU A 108 20.71 -4.89 -9.91
C GLU A 108 21.49 -6.15 -9.54
N VAL A 109 20.88 -7.06 -8.77
CA VAL A 109 21.50 -8.34 -8.39
C VAL A 109 21.76 -9.25 -9.60
N GLU A 110 20.86 -9.28 -10.59
CA GLU A 110 21.06 -10.04 -11.84
C GLU A 110 22.18 -9.49 -12.73
N LYS A 111 22.64 -8.26 -12.53
CA LYS A 111 23.79 -7.68 -13.26
C LYS A 111 25.14 -7.97 -12.61
N ASP A 112 25.14 -8.25 -11.31
CA ASP A 112 26.32 -8.53 -10.51
C ASP A 112 26.69 -10.03 -10.50
N GLN A 113 25.91 -10.89 -11.19
CA GLN A 113 26.16 -12.31 -11.44
C GLN A 113 26.58 -12.54 -12.90
#